data_AF-A0A4V2SX74-F1
#
_entry.id   AF-A0A4V2SX74-F1
#
_cell.length_a   1.000
_cell.length_b   1.000
_cell.length_c   1.000
_cell.angle_alpha   90.00
_cell.angle_beta   90.00
_cell.angle_gamma   90.00
#
_symmetry.space_group_name_H-M   'P 1'
#
loop_
_entity.id
_entity.type
_entity.pdbx_description
1 polymer ?
#
loop_
_entity_poly.entity_id
_entity_poly.type
_entity_poly.pdbx_seq_one_letter_code
_entity_poly.pdbx_strand_id
1 'polypeptide(L)'
;MDVTVGTIQVQLITQNAGVFVGENFPIQWSTQLKINSAGGTVAGDGNILYRAINVIDDPDMIDSNWVNIEKGESKEEGPVGPRSSCG
;
A
#
# COMPACT_ATOMS: atom_id res chain seq x y z
N MET A 1 9.65 18.11 31.19
CA MET A 1 8.42 17.33 30.95
C MET A 1 8.86 16.11 30.18
N ASP A 2 8.94 14.97 30.85
CA ASP A 2 9.33 13.70 30.22
C ASP A 2 8.06 13.04 29.69
N VAL A 3 8.03 12.78 28.38
CA VAL A 3 6.99 11.94 27.78
C VAL A 3 7.59 10.54 27.67
N THR A 4 7.27 9.69 28.65
CA THR A 4 7.55 8.26 28.54
C THR A 4 6.62 7.68 27.48
N VAL A 5 7.20 7.14 26.39
CA VAL A 5 6.44 6.29 25.47
C VAL A 5 6.06 5.02 26.21
N GLY A 6 4.75 4.80 26.39
CA GLY A 6 4.21 3.52 26.81
C GLY A 6 4.67 2.41 25.86
N THR A 7 4.85 1.21 26.38
CA THR A 7 5.22 0.05 25.57
C THR A 7 4.16 -0.21 24.51
N ILE A 8 4.57 -0.28 23.24
CA ILE A 8 3.69 -0.68 22.14
C ILE A 8 3.97 -2.14 21.84
N GLN A 9 3.00 -3.00 22.16
CA GLN A 9 3.07 -4.42 21.86
C GLN A 9 2.15 -4.75 20.69
N VAL A 10 2.74 -4.94 19.50
CA VAL A 10 2.03 -5.41 18.31
C VAL A 10 2.22 -6.90 18.22
N GLN A 11 1.15 -7.67 18.44
CA GLN A 11 1.20 -9.14 18.40
C GLN A 11 1.02 -9.68 16.98
N LEU A 12 0.26 -8.97 16.15
CA LEU A 12 0.08 -9.30 14.75
C LEU A 12 -0.28 -8.04 13.97
N ILE A 13 0.35 -7.87 12.82
CA ILE A 13 -0.06 -6.93 11.79
C ILE A 13 -0.03 -7.66 10.47
N THR A 14 -1.07 -7.56 9.66
CA THR A 14 -1.17 -8.30 8.40
C THR A 14 -1.73 -7.42 7.31
N GLN A 15 -1.03 -7.46 6.17
CA GLN A 15 -1.39 -6.88 4.87
C GLN A 15 -1.69 -5.38 4.89
N ASN A 16 -1.00 -4.62 4.03
CA ASN A 16 -1.32 -3.21 3.77
C ASN A 16 -1.44 -2.36 5.05
N ALA A 17 -0.52 -2.56 5.99
CA ALA A 17 -0.63 -2.00 7.33
C ALA A 17 0.71 -1.41 7.80
N GLY A 18 0.63 -0.49 8.75
CA GLY A 18 1.77 0.23 9.30
C GLY A 18 1.43 0.77 10.69
N VAL A 19 2.45 0.91 11.53
CA VAL A 19 2.34 1.42 12.90
C VAL A 19 3.23 2.65 13.00
N PHE A 20 2.63 3.79 13.33
CA PHE A 20 3.30 5.08 13.41
C PHE A 20 3.12 5.67 14.81
N VAL A 21 4.21 6.16 15.39
CA VAL A 21 4.28 6.58 16.80
C VAL A 21 5.09 7.85 16.89
N GLY A 22 4.60 8.83 17.65
CA GLY A 22 5.19 10.17 17.72
C GLY A 22 4.65 11.08 16.62
N GLU A 23 5.39 12.13 16.29
CA GLU A 23 5.06 13.02 15.18
C GLU A 23 5.41 12.34 13.85
N ASN A 24 4.41 12.11 12.99
CA ASN A 24 4.58 11.40 11.73
C ASN A 24 3.85 12.05 10.55
N PHE A 25 4.45 11.97 9.37
CA PHE A 25 3.88 12.45 8.11
C PHE A 25 3.93 11.33 7.04
N PRO A 26 3.01 10.34 7.07
CA PRO A 26 2.96 9.27 6.07
C PRO A 26 2.30 9.79 4.78
N ILE A 27 2.96 10.75 4.15
CA ILE A 27 2.51 11.38 2.90
C ILE A 27 2.81 10.43 1.74
N GLN A 28 1.87 10.32 0.80
CA GLN A 28 1.94 9.41 -0.36
C GLN A 28 2.06 7.92 -0.01
N TRP A 29 1.59 7.52 1.17
CA TRP A 29 1.50 6.09 1.46
C TRP A 29 0.39 5.45 0.62
N SER A 30 0.77 4.44 -0.17
CA SER A 30 -0.13 3.63 -0.98
C SER A 30 0.21 2.17 -0.78
N THR A 31 -0.82 1.33 -0.70
CA THR A 31 -0.67 -0.11 -0.55
C THR A 31 -1.69 -0.81 -1.44
N GLN A 32 -1.28 -1.84 -2.15
CA GLN A 32 -2.14 -2.61 -3.03
C GLN A 32 -1.98 -4.09 -2.70
N LEU A 33 -3.07 -4.83 -2.81
CA LEU A 33 -3.07 -6.27 -2.54
C LEU A 33 -4.09 -6.94 -3.43
N LYS A 34 -3.63 -7.98 -4.14
CA LYS A 34 -4.49 -8.99 -4.73
C LYS A 34 -4.23 -10.31 -3.99
N ILE A 35 -5.29 -11.03 -3.65
CA ILE A 35 -5.21 -12.36 -3.04
C ILE A 35 -6.05 -13.31 -3.88
N ASN A 36 -5.37 -14.30 -4.45
CA ASN A 36 -6.01 -15.43 -5.10
C ASN A 36 -5.72 -16.66 -4.23
N SER A 37 -6.75 -17.21 -3.59
CA SER A 37 -6.60 -18.33 -2.66
C SER A 37 -7.57 -19.45 -2.99
N ALA A 38 -7.04 -20.68 -3.01
CA ALA A 38 -7.76 -21.92 -3.25
C ALA A 38 -7.45 -22.87 -2.11
N GLY A 39 -8.50 -23.37 -1.47
CA GLY A 39 -8.34 -24.12 -0.23
C GLY A 39 -7.97 -23.21 0.94
N GLY A 40 -8.66 -23.40 2.06
CA GLY A 40 -8.46 -22.62 3.29
C GLY A 40 -7.58 -23.35 4.30
N THR A 41 -7.51 -22.78 5.50
CA THR A 41 -6.81 -23.41 6.62
C THR A 41 -7.60 -24.60 7.15
N VAL A 42 -6.91 -25.72 7.37
CA VAL A 42 -7.43 -26.90 8.07
C VAL A 42 -6.68 -26.99 9.39
N ALA A 43 -7.38 -26.84 10.50
CA ALA A 43 -6.77 -26.80 11.82
C ALA A 43 -7.65 -27.50 12.86
N GLY A 44 -7.01 -28.05 13.91
CA GLY A 44 -7.65 -28.92 14.90
C GLY A 44 -7.40 -30.42 14.65
N ASP A 45 -7.88 -31.26 15.56
CA ASP A 45 -7.63 -32.70 15.54
C ASP A 45 -8.75 -33.48 14.83
N GLY A 46 -8.39 -34.57 14.14
CA GLY A 46 -9.37 -35.43 13.44
C GLY A 46 -9.84 -34.91 12.08
N ASN A 47 -9.14 -33.92 11.51
CA ASN A 47 -9.48 -33.38 10.20
C ASN A 47 -9.17 -34.37 9.08
N ILE A 48 -10.17 -34.68 8.25
CA ILE A 48 -10.01 -35.49 7.05
C ILE A 48 -10.49 -34.66 5.85
N LEU A 49 -9.56 -34.31 4.96
CA LEU A 49 -9.89 -33.73 3.67
C LEU A 49 -9.74 -34.82 2.61
N TYR A 50 -10.87 -35.32 2.11
CA TYR A 50 -10.90 -36.32 1.06
C TYR A 50 -11.48 -35.71 -0.22
N ARG A 51 -10.76 -35.84 -1.34
CA ARG A 51 -11.13 -35.27 -2.66
C ARG A 51 -11.32 -33.75 -2.68
N ALA A 52 -10.57 -33.01 -1.86
CA ALA A 52 -10.55 -31.56 -1.94
C ALA A 52 -9.77 -31.12 -3.19
N ILE A 53 -10.50 -30.75 -4.25
CA ILE A 53 -9.93 -30.15 -5.47
C ILE A 53 -10.21 -28.66 -5.40
N ASN A 54 -9.16 -27.83 -5.41
CA ASN A 54 -9.29 -26.39 -5.46
C ASN A 54 -8.63 -25.88 -6.74
N VAL A 55 -9.38 -25.13 -7.54
CA VAL A 55 -8.90 -24.52 -8.79
C VAL A 55 -9.16 -23.03 -8.68
N ILE A 56 -8.12 -22.22 -8.89
CA ILE A 56 -8.26 -20.79 -9.16
C ILE A 56 -8.00 -20.62 -10.64
N ASP A 57 -8.95 -20.02 -11.33
CA ASP A 57 -8.77 -19.54 -12.69
C ASP A 57 -9.02 -18.04 -12.67
N ASP A 58 -7.99 -17.26 -12.97
CA ASP A 58 -8.04 -15.80 -13.00
C ASP A 58 -7.37 -15.28 -14.29
N PRO A 59 -8.09 -15.35 -15.43
CA PRO A 59 -7.56 -14.94 -16.71
C PRO A 59 -7.85 -13.46 -16.97
N ASP A 60 -7.12 -12.57 -16.30
CA ASP A 60 -7.14 -11.12 -16.56
C ASP A 60 -5.89 -10.66 -17.33
N MET A 61 -6.06 -9.72 -18.28
CA MET A 61 -4.95 -9.11 -19.05
C MET A 61 -4.16 -8.10 -18.20
N ILE A 62 -4.78 -7.57 -17.14
CA ILE A 62 -4.20 -6.62 -16.18
C ILE A 62 -4.68 -7.02 -14.78
N ASP A 63 -3.73 -7.40 -13.93
CA ASP A 63 -3.98 -8.00 -12.61
C ASP A 63 -4.30 -6.96 -11.51
N SER A 64 -3.76 -5.74 -11.63
CA SER A 64 -4.01 -4.63 -10.69
C SER A 64 -3.83 -3.29 -11.41
N ASN A 65 -4.75 -2.32 -11.21
CA ASN A 65 -4.60 -0.98 -11.74
C ASN A 65 -3.73 -0.11 -10.81
N TRP A 66 -2.52 0.17 -11.23
CA TRP A 66 -1.65 1.18 -10.61
C TRP A 66 -1.99 2.53 -11.23
N VAL A 67 -2.37 3.50 -10.40
CA VAL A 67 -2.43 4.89 -10.83
C VAL A 67 -0.99 5.39 -10.88
N ASN A 68 -0.47 5.67 -12.07
CA ASN A 68 0.70 6.54 -12.18
C ASN A 68 0.29 7.92 -11.72
N ILE A 69 0.80 8.35 -10.57
CA ILE A 69 0.82 9.77 -10.28
C ILE A 69 1.91 10.33 -11.19
N GLU A 70 1.53 10.77 -12.39
CA GLU A 70 2.40 11.60 -13.21
C GLU A 70 2.77 12.82 -12.34
N LYS A 71 4.07 13.00 -12.09
CA LYS A 71 4.56 14.29 -11.59
C LYS A 71 4.17 15.30 -12.66
N GLY A 72 3.08 16.03 -12.42
CA GLY A 72 2.84 17.27 -13.15
C GLY A 72 4.11 18.10 -12.99
N GLU A 73 4.79 18.38 -14.10
CA GLU A 73 5.94 19.27 -14.12
C GLU A 73 5.49 20.58 -13.46
N SER A 74 5.91 20.82 -12.22
CA SER A 74 5.94 22.16 -11.67
C SER A 74 6.99 22.89 -12.50
N LYS A 75 6.56 23.58 -13.56
CA LYS A 75 7.38 24.62 -14.16
C LYS A 75 7.65 25.62 -13.05
N GLU A 76 8.87 25.62 -12.54
CA GLU A 76 9.36 26.72 -11.73
C GLU A 76 9.20 28.00 -12.55
N GLU A 77 8.27 28.85 -12.17
CA GLU A 77 8.24 30.22 -12.65
C GLU A 77 9.47 30.93 -12.06
N GLY A 78 10.56 30.90 -12.81
CA GLY A 78 11.71 31.78 -12.56
C GLY A 78 11.25 33.24 -12.55
N PRO A 79 11.97 34.12 -11.83
CA PRO A 79 11.50 35.48 -11.59
C PRO A 79 11.26 36.21 -12.91
N VAL A 80 10.07 36.77 -13.06
CA VAL A 80 9.67 37.57 -14.22
C VAL A 80 10.55 38.82 -14.28
N GLY A 81 11.65 38.73 -15.02
CA GLY A 81 12.45 39.90 -15.43
C GLY A 81 11.66 40.78 -16.39
N PRO A 82 11.90 42.11 -16.40
CA PRO A 82 11.06 43.03 -17.16
C PRO A 82 11.22 42.76 -18.66
N ARG A 83 10.08 42.53 -19.33
CA ARG A 83 10.04 42.41 -20.79
C ARG A 83 10.39 43.76 -21.40
N SER A 84 11.54 43.89 -22.06
CA SER A 84 11.78 44.98 -23.01
C SER A 84 11.24 44.57 -24.37
N SER A 85 10.17 45.21 -24.83
CA SER A 85 9.83 45.22 -26.25
C SER A 85 10.87 46.06 -26.99
N CYS A 86 11.48 45.54 -28.05
CA CYS A 86 12.03 46.32 -29.16
C CYS A 86 12.62 45.38 -30.23
N GLY A 87 12.26 45.62 -31.50
CA GLY A 87 12.95 45.11 -32.68
C GLY A 87 12.06 44.34 -33.64
#